data_AF-A0A8X7BF38-F1
#
_entry.id   AF-A0A8X7BF38-F1
#
_cell.length_a   1.000
_cell.length_b   1.000
_cell.length_c   1.000
_cell.angle_alpha   90.00
_cell.angle_beta   90.00
_cell.angle_gamma   90.00
#
_symmetry.space_group_name_H-M   'P 1'
#
loop_
_entity.id
_entity.type
_entity.pdbx_description
1 polymer ?
#
loop_
_entity_poly.entity_id
_entity_poly.type
_entity_poly.pdbx_seq_one_letter_code
_entity_poly.pdbx_strand_id
1 'polypeptide(L)'
;MEELEAAIAKMNPGKAPGPDVIFDRMIRHFGNLAKKELLEIFNLSWTTGKLLQIWKLSTVIPILKPNKNASECKNYIGQFPSPAPSASSWNG
;
A
#
# COMPACT_ATOMS: atom_id res chain seq x y z
N MET A 1 -2.80 -0.42 22.08
CA MET A 1 -1.52 -0.72 21.39
C MET A 1 -1.46 -2.15 20.89
N GLU A 2 -1.85 -3.14 21.70
CA GLU A 2 -1.80 -4.57 21.32
C GLU A 2 -2.44 -4.90 19.96
N GLU A 3 -3.66 -4.42 19.69
CA GLU A 3 -4.34 -4.64 18.41
C GLU A 3 -3.57 -4.05 17.22
N LEU A 4 -3.02 -2.83 17.38
CA LEU A 4 -2.22 -2.19 16.34
C LEU A 4 -0.96 -3.02 16.04
N GLU A 5 -0.27 -3.52 17.06
CA GLU A 5 0.93 -4.33 16.86
C GLU A 5 0.61 -5.68 16.21
N ALA A 6 -0.50 -6.32 16.61
CA ALA A 6 -0.98 -7.54 15.97
C ALA A 6 -1.36 -7.31 14.50
N ALA A 7 -1.95 -6.15 14.16
CA ALA A 7 -2.26 -5.78 12.79
C ALA A 7 -0.98 -5.54 11.97
N ILE A 8 0.00 -4.81 12.52
CA ILE A 8 1.30 -4.57 11.87
C ILE A 8 2.04 -5.89 11.62
N ALA A 9 1.98 -6.84 12.56
CA ALA A 9 2.60 -8.15 12.41
C ALA A 9 2.02 -8.97 11.24
N LYS A 10 0.74 -8.75 10.90
CA LYS A 10 0.01 -9.42 9.80
C LYS A 10 0.18 -8.75 8.43
N MET A 11 0.74 -7.54 8.35
CA MET A 11 0.93 -6.80 7.08
C MET A 11 1.82 -7.56 6.08
N ASN A 12 1.66 -7.39 4.77
CA ASN A 12 2.52 -8.07 3.80
C ASN A 12 3.59 -7.11 3.28
N PRO A 13 4.88 -7.27 3.66
CA PRO A 13 5.93 -6.31 3.31
C PRO A 13 6.23 -6.22 1.81
N GLY A 14 5.72 -7.14 0.98
CA GLY A 14 5.88 -7.14 -0.47
C GLY A 14 4.78 -6.37 -1.22
N LYS A 15 3.85 -5.71 -0.52
CA LYS A 15 2.81 -4.90 -1.16
C LYS A 15 3.34 -3.55 -1.62
N ALA A 16 2.80 -3.09 -2.74
CA ALA A 16 2.97 -1.73 -3.21
C ALA A 16 2.51 -0.71 -2.16
N PRO A 17 3.23 0.41 -1.98
CA PRO A 17 2.81 1.46 -1.06
C PRO A 17 1.58 2.19 -1.61
N GLY A 18 0.87 2.88 -0.73
CA GLY A 18 -0.18 3.81 -1.14
C GLY A 18 0.39 5.05 -1.85
N PRO A 19 -0.49 6.00 -2.24
CA PRO A 19 -0.08 7.29 -2.80
C PRO A 19 0.80 8.13 -1.87
N ASP A 20 0.82 7.80 -0.58
CA ASP A 20 1.67 8.39 0.46
C ASP A 20 3.10 7.83 0.49
N VAL A 21 3.40 6.81 -0.33
CA VAL A 21 4.71 6.16 -0.42
C VAL A 21 5.13 5.49 0.91
N ILE A 22 4.18 5.26 1.82
CA ILE A 22 4.43 4.56 3.08
C ILE A 22 4.32 3.05 2.83
N PHE A 23 5.41 2.34 3.06
CA PHE A 23 5.46 0.89 2.90
C PHE A 23 5.06 0.16 4.18
N ASP A 24 4.42 -1.00 4.04
CA ASP A 24 4.18 -1.96 5.14
C ASP A 24 5.47 -2.27 5.92
N ARG A 25 6.62 -2.36 5.21
CA ARG A 25 7.93 -2.54 5.84
C ARG A 25 8.32 -1.36 6.74
N MET A 26 8.01 -0.12 6.36
CA MET A 26 8.33 1.05 7.18
C MET A 26 7.55 1.01 8.48
N ILE A 27 6.24 0.72 8.40
CA ILE A 27 5.35 0.62 9.56
C ILE A 27 5.82 -0.45 10.55
N ARG A 28 6.31 -1.60 10.05
CA ARG A 28 6.91 -2.66 10.88
C ARG A 28 8.12 -2.19 11.70
N HIS A 29 8.88 -1.20 11.20
CA HIS A 29 10.08 -0.67 11.86
C HIS A 29 9.81 0.64 12.62
N PHE A 30 8.56 1.08 12.74
CA PHE A 30 8.23 2.26 13.53
C PHE A 30 8.58 2.05 15.00
N GLY A 31 9.22 3.06 15.59
CA GLY A 31 9.39 3.15 17.03
C GLY A 31 8.07 3.38 17.75
N ASN A 32 8.08 3.21 19.07
CA ASN A 32 6.88 3.32 19.90
C ASN A 32 6.17 4.67 19.79
N LEU A 33 6.93 5.77 19.62
CA LEU A 33 6.34 7.10 19.42
C LEU A 33 5.53 7.16 18.12
N ALA A 34 6.13 6.78 16.99
CA ALA A 34 5.45 6.78 15.70
C ALA A 34 4.23 5.85 15.67
N LYS A 35 4.29 4.70 16.36
CA LYS A 35 3.13 3.81 16.52
C LYS A 35 2.00 4.46 17.33
N LYS A 36 2.31 5.24 18.36
CA LYS A 36 1.32 5.98 19.14
C LYS A 36 0.63 7.05 18.30
N GLU A 37 1.41 7.86 17.58
CA GLU A 37 0.86 8.86 16.65
C GLU A 37 -0.05 8.21 15.61
N LEU A 38 0.37 7.09 15.02
CA LEU A 38 -0.44 6.34 14.05
C LEU A 38 -1.76 5.86 14.67
N LEU A 39 -1.72 5.34 15.90
CA LEU A 39 -2.92 4.92 16.63
C LEU A 39 -3.87 6.10 16.88
N GLU A 40 -3.33 7.26 17.24
CA GLU A 40 -4.12 8.47 17.45
C GLU A 40 -4.83 8.91 16.17
N ILE A 41 -4.16 8.85 15.01
CA ILE A 41 -4.78 9.17 13.71
C ILE A 41 -5.94 8.21 13.41
N PHE A 42 -5.78 6.90 13.66
CA PHE A 42 -6.86 5.94 13.46
C PHE A 42 -8.03 6.18 14.42
N ASN A 43 -7.75 6.42 15.69
CA ASN A 43 -8.78 6.72 16.69
C ASN A 43 -9.52 8.02 16.39
N LEU A 44 -8.82 9.05 15.92
CA LEU A 44 -9.42 10.30 15.48
C LEU A 44 -10.34 10.05 14.28
N SER A 45 -9.91 9.24 13.32
CA SER A 45 -10.73 8.87 12.17
C SER A 45 -11.99 8.12 12.58
N TRP A 46 -11.87 7.19 13.53
CA TRP A 46 -12.98 6.41 14.07
C TRP A 46 -13.99 7.27 14.82
N THR A 47 -13.52 8.14 15.71
CA THR A 47 -14.37 8.98 16.57
C THR A 47 -15.04 10.11 15.81
N THR A 48 -14.37 10.69 14.82
CA THR A 48 -14.93 11.80 14.02
C THR A 48 -15.72 11.32 12.79
N GLY A 49 -15.58 10.06 12.41
CA GLY A 49 -16.12 9.51 11.16
C GLY A 49 -15.48 10.09 9.90
N LYS A 50 -14.34 10.77 10.01
CA LYS A 50 -13.64 11.43 8.90
C LYS A 50 -12.35 10.69 8.58
N LEU A 51 -12.20 10.27 7.33
CA LEU A 51 -10.96 9.71 6.81
C LEU A 51 -10.12 10.80 6.13
N LEU A 52 -8.79 10.66 6.23
CA LEU A 52 -7.86 11.48 5.46
C LEU A 52 -8.14 11.31 3.96
N GLN A 53 -8.21 12.42 3.24
CA GLN A 53 -8.59 12.39 1.82
C GLN A 53 -7.63 11.53 0.98
N ILE A 54 -6.33 11.53 1.34
CA ILE A 54 -5.31 10.72 0.66
C ILE A 54 -5.55 9.20 0.80
N TRP A 55 -6.16 8.75 1.91
CA TRP A 55 -6.48 7.32 2.11
C TRP A 55 -7.65 6.84 1.25
N LYS A 56 -8.42 7.77 0.66
CA LYS A 56 -9.46 7.44 -0.33
C LYS A 56 -8.91 7.32 -1.74
N LEU A 57 -7.65 7.70 -1.96
CA LEU A 57 -7.01 7.66 -3.27
C LEU A 57 -6.33 6.31 -3.47
N SER A 58 -6.46 5.78 -4.69
CA SER A 58 -5.80 4.56 -5.13
C SER A 58 -5.31 4.76 -6.56
N THR A 59 -4.05 4.44 -6.81
CA THR A 59 -3.49 4.39 -8.16
C THR A 59 -3.64 2.98 -8.70
N VAL A 60 -4.34 2.83 -9.82
CA VAL A 60 -4.51 1.54 -10.50
C VAL A 60 -3.76 1.58 -11.82
N ILE A 61 -2.78 0.68 -11.97
CA ILE A 61 -2.10 0.46 -13.25
C ILE A 61 -2.76 -0.76 -13.92
N PRO A 62 -3.29 -0.61 -15.14
CA PRO A 62 -3.80 -1.76 -15.89
C PRO A 62 -2.61 -2.60 -16.38
N ILE A 63 -2.54 -3.85 -15.94
CA ILE A 63 -1.54 -4.82 -16.41
C ILE A 63 -2.23 -5.86 -17.30
N LEU A 64 -1.72 -5.99 -18.52
CA LEU A 64 -2.23 -6.97 -19.48
C LEU A 64 -1.93 -8.40 -18.98
N LYS A 65 -2.95 -9.24 -18.93
CA LYS A 65 -2.77 -10.67 -18.61
C LYS A 65 -1.88 -11.33 -19.68
N PRO A 66 -0.97 -12.24 -19.30
CA PRO A 66 -0.12 -12.95 -20.26
C PRO A 66 -0.95 -13.61 -21.37
N ASN A 67 -0.47 -13.52 -22.61
CA ASN A 67 -1.08 -14.15 -23.80
C ASN A 67 -2.53 -13.72 -24.10
N LYS A 68 -2.93 -12.50 -23.68
CA LYS A 68 -4.24 -11.92 -24.01
C LYS A 68 -4.10 -10.72 -24.94
N ASN A 69 -5.16 -10.42 -25.69
CA ASN A 69 -5.18 -9.32 -26.64
C ASN A 69 -5.28 -7.97 -25.90
N ALA A 70 -4.39 -7.04 -26.22
CA ALA A 70 -4.36 -5.69 -25.64
C ALA A 70 -5.58 -4.81 -26.02
N SER A 71 -6.33 -5.20 -27.06
CA SER A 71 -7.48 -4.42 -27.55
C SER A 71 -8.76 -4.63 -26.73
N GLU A 72 -8.80 -5.61 -25.82
CA GLU A 72 -9.98 -5.92 -25.01
C GLU A 72 -9.79 -5.52 -23.55
N CYS A 73 -10.56 -4.57 -23.03
CA CYS A 73 -10.42 -4.08 -21.65
C CYS A 73 -10.49 -5.18 -20.56
N LYS A 74 -11.26 -6.25 -20.78
CA LYS A 74 -11.37 -7.40 -19.84
C LYS A 74 -10.07 -8.20 -19.66
N ASN A 75 -9.10 -7.98 -20.56
CA ASN A 75 -7.81 -8.67 -20.54
C ASN A 75 -6.80 -8.02 -19.58
N TYR A 76 -7.14 -6.89 -18.96
CA TYR A 76 -6.31 -6.23 -17.97
C TYR A 76 -6.73 -6.61 -16.54
N ILE A 77 -5.74 -6.67 -15.64
CA ILE A 77 -5.96 -6.68 -14.19
C ILE A 77 -5.49 -5.33 -13.62
N GLY A 78 -6.26 -4.76 -12.70
CA GLY A 78 -5.79 -3.61 -11.94
C GLY A 78 -4.75 -4.08 -10.93
N GLN A 79 -3.50 -3.66 -11.09
CA GLN A 79 -2.48 -3.82 -10.06
C GLN A 79 -2.12 -2.44 -9.49
N PHE A 80 -1.83 -2.42 -8.20
CA PHE A 80 -1.24 -1.25 -7.56
C PHE A 80 0.18 -1.07 -8.11
N PRO A 81 0.63 0.19 -8.33
CA PRO A 81 1.98 0.47 -8.77
C PRO A 81 2.99 -0.10 -7.76
N SER A 82 3.68 -1.17 -8.13
CA SER A 82 4.89 -1.54 -7.40
C SER A 82 5.90 -0.41 -7.61
N PRO A 83 6.65 0.03 -6.58
CA PRO A 83 7.78 0.90 -6.82
C PRO A 83 8.70 0.13 -7.75
N ALA A 84 9.15 0.79 -8.81
CA ALA A 84 10.03 0.19 -9.80
C ALA A 84 11.12 -0.63 -9.10
N PRO A 85 11.40 -1.88 -9.54
CA PRO A 85 12.60 -2.54 -9.07
C PRO A 85 13.76 -1.61 -9.45
N SER A 86 14.66 -1.37 -8.48
CA SER A 86 15.93 -0.71 -8.76
C SER A 86 16.51 -1.27 -10.04
N ALA A 87 16.88 -0.39 -10.96
CA ALA A 87 17.45 -0.72 -12.24
C ALA A 87 18.68 -1.64 -12.07
N SER A 88 18.47 -2.95 -12.12
CA SER A 88 19.55 -3.95 -12.12
C SER A 88 19.00 -5.31 -12.53
N SER A 89 18.40 -5.41 -13.72
CA SER A 89 18.30 -6.67 -14.48
C SER A 89 17.79 -6.42 -15.90
N TRP A 90 18.57 -5.67 -16.68
CA TRP A 90 18.57 -5.77 -18.14
C TRP A 90 20.02 -6.01 -18.54
N ASN A 91 20.48 -7.25 -18.38
CA ASN A 91 21.63 -7.74 -19.11
C ASN A 91 21.08 -8.61 -20.24
N GLY A 92 21.34 -8.16 -21.47
CA GLY A 92 21.14 -8.94 -22.68
C GLY A 92 22.21 -10.00 -22.88
#